data_AF-A0A149ZW05-F1
#
_entry.id   AF-A0A149ZW05-F1
#
_cell.length_a   1.000
_cell.length_b   1.000
_cell.length_c   1.000
_cell.angle_alpha   90.00
_cell.angle_beta   90.00
_cell.angle_gamma   90.00
#
_symmetry.space_group_name_H-M   'P 1'
#
loop_
_entity.id
_entity.type
_entity.pdbx_description
1 polymer ?
#
loop_
_entity_poly.entity_id
_entity_poly.type
_entity_poly.pdbx_seq_one_letter_code
_entity_poly.pdbx_strand_id
1 'polypeptide(L)' 'MQERFEAGAADGFLVIPGVLAYGMDAFADGVIPILQQRGLFRTEYEGETLRENLGIGHQYGLRRS' A
#
# COMPACT_ATOMS: atom_id res chain seq x y z
N MET A 1 -7.13 -0.06 -10.28
CA MET A 1 -5.95 0.18 -9.42
C MET A 1 -4.72 0.44 -10.27
N GLN A 2 -4.32 -0.50 -11.14
CA GLN A 2 -3.13 -0.39 -11.99
C GLN A 2 -3.09 0.90 -12.84
N GLU A 3 -4.14 1.19 -13.63
CA GLU A 3 -4.18 2.41 -14.46
C GLU A 3 -3.93 3.70 -13.67
N ARG A 4 -4.49 3.80 -12.46
CA ARG A 4 -4.32 4.98 -11.59
C ARG A 4 -2.91 5.05 -10.98
N PHE A 5 -2.31 3.90 -10.70
CA PHE A 5 -0.94 3.82 -10.20
C PHE A 5 0.06 4.19 -11.32
N GLU A 6 -0.10 3.61 -12.51
CA GLU A 6 0.75 3.89 -13.69
C GLU A 6 0.62 5.34 -14.16
N ALA A 7 -0.56 5.96 -14.02
CA ALA A 7 -0.75 7.37 -14.29
C ALA A 7 -0.19 8.31 -13.21
N GLY A 8 0.39 7.79 -12.13
CA GLY A 8 0.85 8.59 -10.98
C GLY A 8 -0.28 9.29 -10.23
N ALA A 9 -1.53 8.83 -10.40
CA ALA A 9 -2.71 9.43 -9.78
C ALA A 9 -2.99 8.88 -8.37
N ALA A 10 -2.28 7.84 -7.94
CA ALA A 10 -2.35 7.29 -6.59
C ALA A 10 -1.06 6.56 -6.22
N ASP A 11 -0.48 6.89 -5.05
CA ASP A 11 0.67 6.18 -4.47
C ASP A 11 0.27 4.90 -3.71
N GLY A 12 -1.04 4.73 -3.47
CA GLY A 12 -1.60 3.59 -2.76
C GLY A 12 -3.12 3.65 -2.73
N PHE A 13 -3.75 2.59 -2.21
CA PHE A 13 -5.20 2.49 -2.10
C PHE A 13 -5.61 2.11 -0.69
N LEU A 14 -6.63 2.80 -0.18
CA LEU A 14 -7.37 2.34 0.98
C LEU A 14 -8.42 1.34 0.52
N VAL A 15 -8.39 0.12 1.05
CA VAL A 15 -9.36 -0.92 0.72
C VAL A 15 -10.38 -1.00 1.86
N ILE A 16 -11.63 -0.67 1.55
CA ILE A 16 -12.75 -0.76 2.48
C ILE A 16 -13.68 -1.86 1.94
N PRO A 17 -13.67 -3.07 2.52
CA PRO A 17 -14.56 -4.13 2.07
C PRO A 17 -16.02 -3.81 2.39
N GLY A 18 -16.93 -4.11 1.47
CA GLY A 18 -18.38 -3.94 1.68
C GLY A 18 -18.97 -4.90 2.72
N VAL A 19 -18.26 -6.00 3.02
CA VAL A 19 -18.56 -6.92 4.12
C VAL A 19 -17.26 -7.19 4.87
N LEU A 20 -17.12 -6.62 6.07
CA LEU A 20 -15.90 -6.65 6.88
C LEU A 20 -15.39 -8.07 7.18
N ALA A 21 -16.30 -9.02 7.43
CA ALA A 21 -15.95 -10.37 7.85
C ALA A 21 -15.23 -11.22 6.80
N TYR A 22 -15.40 -10.92 5.50
CA TYR A 22 -14.88 -11.76 4.40
C TYR A 22 -14.21 -10.97 3.28
N GLY A 23 -14.57 -9.70 3.13
CA GLY A 23 -14.09 -8.90 2.01
C GLY A 23 -12.59 -8.60 2.08
N MET A 24 -11.98 -8.71 3.27
CA MET A 24 -10.54 -8.57 3.39
C MET A 24 -9.78 -9.81 2.95
N ASP A 25 -10.20 -10.99 3.40
CA ASP A 25 -9.59 -12.26 2.99
C ASP A 25 -9.75 -12.48 1.48
N ALA A 26 -10.94 -12.23 0.93
CA ALA A 26 -11.19 -12.35 -0.51
C ALA A 26 -10.31 -11.41 -1.34
N PHE A 27 -10.01 -10.21 -0.81
CA PHE A 27 -9.10 -9.26 -1.48
C PHE A 27 -7.64 -9.71 -1.34
N ALA A 28 -7.23 -10.14 -0.15
CA ALA A 28 -5.89 -10.61 0.13
C ALA A 28 -5.55 -11.83 -0.72
N ASP A 29 -6.45 -12.81 -0.81
CA ASP A 29 -6.22 -14.06 -1.55
C ASP A 29 -6.38 -13.89 -3.06
N GLY A 30 -7.27 -13.00 -3.50
CA GLY A 30 -7.56 -12.81 -4.92
C GLY A 30 -6.68 -11.77 -5.60
N VAL A 31 -6.54 -10.58 -5.00
CA VAL A 31 -5.98 -9.41 -5.67
C VAL A 31 -4.48 -9.24 -5.40
N ILE A 32 -4.04 -9.45 -4.16
CA ILE A 32 -2.62 -9.24 -3.79
C ILE A 32 -1.66 -10.11 -4.62
N PRO A 33 -1.91 -11.41 -4.87
CA PRO A 33 -1.00 -12.22 -5.68
C PRO A 33 -0.84 -11.69 -7.10
N ILE A 34 -1.92 -11.19 -7.71
CA ILE A 34 -1.89 -10.61 -9.06
C ILE A 34 -1.05 -9.34 -9.08
N LEU A 35 -1.18 -8.47 -8.07
CA LEU A 35 -0.39 -7.25 -7.98
C LEU A 35 1.09 -7.54 -7.72
N GLN A 36 1.40 -8.53 -6.87
CA GLN A 36 2.77 -8.98 -6.62
C GLN A 36 3.41 -9.58 -7.88
N GLN A 37 2.70 -10.45 -8.62
CA GLN A 37 3.19 -11.02 -9.88
C GLN A 37 3.52 -9.94 -10.92
N ARG A 38 2.79 -8.81 -10.89
CA ARG A 38 3.00 -7.66 -11.78
C ARG A 38 4.06 -6.68 -11.27
N GLY A 39 4.67 -6.93 -10.11
CA GLY A 39 5.63 -6.00 -9.48
C GLY A 39 5.00 -4.70 -8.98
N LEU A 40 3.67 -4.66 -8.82
CA LEU A 40 2.91 -3.48 -8.40
C LEU A 40 2.62 -3.48 -6.89
N PHE A 41 3.03 -4.52 -6.18
CA PHE A 41 2.86 -4.62 -4.74
C PHE A 41 4.02 -5.39 -4.11
N ARG A 42 4.41 -4.97 -2.90
CA ARG A 42 5.51 -5.60 -2.14
C ARG A 42 5.20 -7.05 -1.77
N THR A 43 6.22 -7.89 -1.75
CA THR A 43 6.15 -9.30 -1.29
C THR A 43 6.53 -9.45 0.17
N GLU A 44 7.30 -8.50 0.70
CA GLU A 44 7.74 -8.47 2.09
C GLU A 44 7.80 -7.03 2.62
N TYR A 45 7.92 -6.90 3.94
CA TYR A 45 8.14 -5.64 4.63
C TYR A 45 9.60 -5.60 5.06
N GLU A 46 10.38 -4.66 4.53
CA GLU A 46 11.81 -4.51 4.86
C GLU A 46 12.05 -3.55 6.04
N GLY A 47 11.11 -2.62 6.29
CA GLY A 47 11.22 -1.64 7.37
C GLY A 47 10.65 -2.15 8.69
N GLU A 48 11.26 -1.75 9.80
CA GLU A 48 10.81 -2.09 11.15
C GLU A 48 9.70 -1.16 11.65
N THR A 49 9.53 -0.01 10.99
CA THR A 49 8.51 0.98 11.31
C THR A 49 7.54 1.18 10.16
N LEU A 50 6.32 1.65 10.47
CA LEU A 50 5.35 2.05 9.45
C LEU A 50 5.95 3.10 8.48
N ARG A 51 6.79 3.99 9.01
CA ARG A 51 7.38 5.08 8.26
C ARG A 51 8.34 4.56 7.18
N GLU A 52 9.22 3.64 7.55
CA GLU A 52 10.16 2.99 6.61
C GLU A 52 9.39 2.22 5.53
N ASN A 53 8.34 1.49 5.91
CA ASN A 53 7.50 0.75 4.97
C ASN A 53 6.66 1.63 4.02
N LEU A 54 6.59 2.93 4.28
CA LEU A 54 5.97 3.94 3.41
C LEU A 54 7.00 4.79 2.65
N GLY A 55 8.31 4.53 2.81
CA GLY A 55 9.38 5.32 2.18
C GLY A 55 9.52 6.73 2.72
N ILE A 56 8.99 7.01 3.92
CA ILE A 56 8.99 8.36 4.49
C ILE A 56 10.27 8.54 5.33
N GLY A 57 11.04 9.60 5.06
CA GLY A 57 12.23 9.92 5.86
C GLY A 57 11.89 10.36 7.29
N HIS A 58 12.87 10.31 8.20
CA HIS A 58 12.71 10.82 9.56
C HIS A 58 12.39 12.32 9.51
N GLN A 59 11.17 12.69 9.90
CA GLN A 59 10.79 14.09 10.00
C GLN A 59 11.15 14.59 11.39
N TYR A 60 12.38 15.12 11.53
CA TYR A 60 12.67 15.99 12.66
C TYR A 60 11.71 17.19 12.56
N GLY A 61 10.97 17.45 13.64
CA GLY A 61 9.79 18.32 13.64
C GLY A 61 9.96 19.56 12.78
N LEU A 62 8.96 19.81 11.93
CA LEU A 62 8.82 20.99 11.08
C LEU A 62 9.41 22.22 11.79
N ARG A 63 10.63 22.62 11.41
CA ARG A 63 11.22 23.86 11.89
C ARG A 63 10.42 24.98 11.23
N ARG A 64 9.37 25.43 11.91
CA ARG A 64 8.71 26.70 11.62
C ARG A 64 9.78 27.80 11.74
N SER A 65 10.18 28.36 10.60
CA SER A 65 10.70 29.72 10.50
C SER A 65 9.54 30.68 10.34
#